data_AF-A0A9C8AA03-F1
#
_entry.id   AF-A0A9C8AA03-F1
#
_cell.length_a   1.000
_cell.length_b   1.000
_cell.length_c   1.000
_cell.angle_alpha   90.00
_cell.angle_beta   90.00
_cell.angle_gamma   90.00
#
_symmetry.space_group_name_H-M   'P 1'
#
loop_
_entity.id
_entity.type
_entity.pdbx_description
1 polymer ?
#
loop_
_entity_poly.entity_id
_entity_poly.type
_entity_poly.pdbx_seq_one_letter_code
_entity_poly.pdbx_strand_id
1 'polypeptide(L)'
;SMDGVSVAAAYGMAFKGYDYKVPVVSVVLTSKSKLSAQQLTATVSEHLELNSRPVAVIICDSLPTTPSQQVQKQRLADTGIRATMLKKGMAFWLNPKTEEYESLTPTTLSRLTRSLVGPGAKQTRAPRKASTKVSTKTRPKTRPETTVTDNKSAAGGKRSKPTGKRATHKKSSISSTALASIPGG
;
A
#
# COMPACT_ATOMS: atom_id res chain seq x y z
N SER A 1 -0.21 -2.28 -29.16
CA SER A 1 -1.52 -1.77 -28.74
C SER A 1 -1.72 -2.02 -27.26
N MET A 2 -2.33 -1.07 -26.53
CA MET A 2 -2.71 -1.23 -25.11
C MET A 2 -4.04 -1.98 -24.91
N ASP A 3 -4.65 -2.51 -25.97
CA ASP A 3 -5.91 -3.30 -25.92
C ASP A 3 -5.86 -4.50 -24.96
N GLY A 4 -4.67 -4.90 -24.52
CA GLY A 4 -4.46 -5.93 -23.52
C GLY A 4 -4.62 -5.46 -22.06
N VAL A 5 -4.95 -4.21 -21.77
CA VAL A 5 -5.15 -3.69 -20.40
C VAL A 5 -6.63 -3.81 -20.02
N SER A 6 -6.91 -4.59 -18.98
CA SER A 6 -8.27 -4.77 -18.45
C SER A 6 -8.68 -3.63 -17.52
N VAL A 7 -7.82 -3.26 -16.57
CA VAL A 7 -8.08 -2.20 -15.59
C VAL A 7 -6.79 -1.46 -15.30
N ALA A 8 -6.87 -0.14 -15.12
CA ALA A 8 -5.74 0.70 -14.72
C ALA A 8 -6.12 1.61 -13.54
N ALA A 9 -5.14 1.94 -12.70
CA ALA A 9 -5.29 2.90 -11.62
C ALA A 9 -4.05 3.78 -11.49
N ALA A 10 -4.24 5.09 -11.63
CA ALA A 10 -3.23 6.10 -11.38
C ALA A 10 -3.29 6.61 -9.93
N TYR A 11 -2.13 6.72 -9.28
CA TYR A 11 -1.97 7.18 -7.91
C TYR A 11 -0.57 7.78 -7.68
N GLY A 12 -0.44 8.55 -6.60
CA GLY A 12 0.84 9.05 -6.14
C GLY A 12 1.47 8.09 -5.12
N MET A 13 2.72 7.71 -5.34
CA MET A 13 3.49 6.82 -4.45
C MET A 13 4.66 7.56 -3.83
N ALA A 14 4.88 7.39 -2.52
CA ALA A 14 6.04 7.97 -1.84
C ALA A 14 7.28 7.10 -2.07
N PHE A 15 8.41 7.73 -2.38
CA PHE A 15 9.72 7.08 -2.41
C PHE A 15 10.53 7.47 -1.18
N LYS A 16 11.27 6.52 -0.61
CA LYS A 16 12.07 6.79 0.58
C LYS A 16 13.12 7.87 0.28
N GLY A 17 13.09 8.96 1.04
CA GLY A 17 14.01 10.09 0.88
C GLY A 17 13.56 11.13 -0.15
N TYR A 18 12.36 10.99 -0.71
CA TYR A 18 11.77 11.96 -1.63
C TYR A 18 10.47 12.51 -1.02
N ASP A 19 10.38 13.83 -0.90
CA ASP A 19 9.30 14.50 -0.14
C ASP A 19 7.96 14.53 -0.89
N TYR A 20 7.98 14.34 -2.21
CA TYR A 20 6.80 14.39 -3.06
C TYR A 20 6.31 13.01 -3.48
N LYS A 21 5.02 12.90 -3.80
CA LYS A 21 4.46 11.69 -4.40
C LYS A 21 4.82 11.63 -5.88
N VAL A 22 5.31 10.48 -6.30
CA VAL A 22 5.65 10.20 -7.69
C VAL A 22 4.44 9.61 -8.41
N PRO A 23 4.11 10.06 -9.64
CA PRO A 23 2.99 9.52 -10.39
C PRO A 23 3.29 8.08 -10.83
N VAL A 24 2.44 7.15 -10.40
CA VAL A 24 2.53 5.72 -10.71
C VAL A 24 1.20 5.23 -11.25
N VAL A 25 1.26 4.32 -12.21
CA VAL A 25 0.07 3.61 -12.72
C VAL A 25 0.24 2.12 -12.47
N SER A 26 -0.79 1.50 -11.88
CA SER A 26 -0.90 0.04 -11.84
C SER A 26 -1.89 -0.43 -12.89
N VAL A 27 -1.50 -1.42 -13.68
CA VAL A 27 -2.32 -2.01 -14.75
C VAL A 27 -2.52 -3.50 -14.50
N VAL A 28 -3.71 -4.00 -14.82
CA VAL A 28 -4.03 -5.43 -14.88
C VAL A 28 -4.21 -5.77 -16.34
N LEU A 29 -3.47 -6.78 -16.81
CA LEU A 29 -3.56 -7.23 -18.19
C LEU A 29 -4.67 -8.28 -18.35
N THR A 30 -5.29 -8.33 -19.53
CA THR A 30 -6.18 -9.43 -19.92
C THR A 30 -5.38 -10.73 -20.05
N SER A 31 -6.05 -11.86 -19.84
CA SER A 31 -5.42 -13.18 -19.92
C SER A 31 -4.66 -13.37 -21.24
N LYS A 32 -3.39 -13.80 -21.14
CA LYS A 32 -2.43 -14.01 -22.25
C LYS A 32 -1.78 -12.75 -22.84
N SER A 33 -2.17 -11.57 -22.40
CA SER A 33 -1.52 -10.32 -22.82
C SER A 33 -0.18 -10.13 -22.12
N LYS A 34 0.79 -9.59 -22.87
CA LYS A 34 2.09 -9.15 -22.36
C LYS A 34 2.29 -7.70 -22.76
N LEU A 35 2.88 -6.92 -21.87
CA LEU A 35 3.23 -5.54 -22.12
C LEU A 35 4.75 -5.43 -22.10
N SER A 36 5.34 -5.03 -23.23
CA SER A 36 6.76 -4.73 -23.30
C SER A 36 7.04 -3.25 -23.01
N ALA A 37 8.26 -2.94 -22.61
CA ALA A 37 8.73 -1.58 -22.40
C ALA A 37 8.59 -0.72 -23.68
N GLN A 38 8.96 -1.27 -24.85
CA GLN A 38 8.83 -0.58 -26.13
C GLN A 38 7.36 -0.28 -26.50
N GLN A 39 6.46 -1.23 -26.28
CA GLN A 39 5.03 -1.03 -26.52
C GLN A 39 4.46 0.03 -25.58
N LEU A 40 4.87 0.00 -24.30
CA LEU A 40 4.47 1.00 -23.32
C LEU A 40 4.97 2.39 -23.72
N THR A 41 6.22 2.52 -24.13
CA THR A 41 6.79 3.78 -24.64
C THR A 41 5.99 4.30 -25.82
N ALA A 42 5.85 3.51 -26.89
CA ALA A 42 5.18 3.94 -28.11
C ALA A 42 3.75 4.43 -27.84
N THR A 43 2.95 3.65 -27.11
CA THR A 43 1.55 4.02 -26.83
C THR A 43 1.44 5.22 -25.90
N VAL A 44 2.27 5.31 -24.86
CA VAL A 44 2.22 6.46 -23.95
C VAL A 44 2.73 7.73 -24.63
N SER A 45 3.78 7.63 -25.45
CA SER A 45 4.34 8.79 -26.15
C SER A 45 3.44 9.37 -27.22
N GLU A 46 2.59 8.54 -27.82
CA GLU A 46 1.61 8.95 -28.81
C GLU A 46 0.50 9.82 -28.21
N HIS A 47 0.14 9.58 -26.94
CA HIS A 47 -1.00 10.25 -26.29
C HIS A 47 -0.62 11.24 -25.21
N LEU A 48 0.59 11.15 -24.63
CA LEU A 48 1.03 11.98 -23.52
C LEU A 48 2.39 12.62 -23.79
N GLU A 49 2.43 13.94 -23.56
CA GLU A 49 3.67 14.70 -23.44
C GLU A 49 4.53 14.18 -22.29
N LEU A 50 5.85 14.32 -22.40
CA LEU A 50 6.82 13.77 -21.46
C LEU A 50 6.51 14.07 -19.98
N ASN A 51 6.13 15.30 -19.67
CA ASN A 51 5.84 15.75 -18.29
C ASN A 51 4.57 15.14 -17.69
N SER A 52 3.67 14.64 -18.54
CA SER A 52 2.41 14.02 -18.14
C SER A 52 2.51 12.50 -18.07
N ARG A 53 3.66 11.92 -18.47
CA ARG A 53 3.90 10.48 -18.43
C ARG A 53 4.10 10.00 -16.99
N PRO A 54 3.51 8.86 -16.59
CA PRO A 54 3.78 8.30 -15.28
C PRO A 54 5.24 7.89 -15.16
N VAL A 55 5.84 8.17 -14.01
CA VAL A 55 7.26 7.84 -13.75
C VAL A 55 7.46 6.34 -13.63
N ALA A 56 6.46 5.61 -13.12
CA ALA A 56 6.48 4.15 -13.07
C ALA A 56 5.15 3.53 -13.46
N VAL A 57 5.22 2.39 -14.14
CA VAL A 57 4.07 1.56 -14.51
C VAL A 57 4.28 0.16 -13.96
N ILE A 58 3.31 -0.36 -13.21
CA ILE A 58 3.39 -1.64 -12.53
C ILE A 58 2.29 -2.55 -13.07
N ILE A 59 2.66 -3.72 -13.56
CA ILE A 59 1.71 -4.78 -13.88
C ILE A 59 1.35 -5.51 -12.59
N CYS A 60 0.06 -5.67 -12.34
CA CYS A 60 -0.51 -6.39 -11.22
C CYS A 60 -1.38 -7.54 -11.70
N ASP A 61 -1.45 -8.62 -10.91
CA ASP A 61 -2.39 -9.71 -11.18
C ASP A 61 -3.84 -9.27 -10.91
N SER A 62 -4.04 -8.40 -9.90
CA SER A 62 -5.32 -7.79 -9.57
C SER A 62 -5.10 -6.46 -8.83
N LEU A 63 -6.12 -5.59 -8.85
CA LEU A 63 -6.13 -4.37 -8.04
C LEU A 63 -6.98 -4.60 -6.78
N PRO A 64 -6.53 -4.09 -5.61
CA PRO A 64 -7.36 -4.15 -4.40
C PRO A 64 -8.59 -3.27 -4.60
N THR A 65 -9.77 -3.84 -4.41
CA THR A 65 -11.06 -3.14 -4.55
C THR A 65 -11.85 -3.14 -3.25
N THR A 66 -12.72 -2.14 -3.07
CA THR A 66 -13.75 -2.13 -2.02
C THR A 66 -14.87 -3.11 -2.38
N PRO A 67 -15.77 -3.45 -1.43
CA PRO A 67 -16.98 -4.23 -1.74
C PRO A 67 -17.83 -3.59 -2.86
N SER A 68 -17.82 -2.26 -2.97
CA SER A 68 -18.45 -1.49 -4.05
C SER A 68 -17.61 -1.41 -5.33
N GLN A 69 -16.60 -2.28 -5.49
CA GLN A 69 -15.72 -2.39 -6.66
C GLN A 69 -14.86 -1.16 -6.97
N GLN A 70 -14.68 -0.24 -6.03
CA GLN A 70 -13.78 0.91 -6.22
C GLN A 70 -12.34 0.52 -5.91
N VAL A 71 -11.38 0.93 -6.75
CA VAL A 71 -9.95 0.64 -6.53
C VAL A 71 -9.43 1.37 -5.30
N GLN A 72 -8.82 0.63 -4.37
CA GLN A 72 -8.20 1.15 -3.16
C GLN A 72 -6.78 1.65 -3.43
N LYS A 73 -6.68 2.85 -4.02
CA LYS A 73 -5.40 3.48 -4.39
C LYS A 73 -4.42 3.64 -3.23
N GLN A 74 -4.92 3.88 -2.01
CA GLN A 74 -4.06 4.01 -0.83
C GLN A 74 -3.32 2.70 -0.52
N ARG A 75 -4.00 1.54 -0.62
CA ARG A 75 -3.34 0.23 -0.42
C ARG A 75 -2.27 -0.04 -1.47
N LEU A 76 -2.48 0.39 -2.71
CA LEU A 76 -1.47 0.31 -3.77
C LEU A 76 -0.25 1.18 -3.42
N ALA A 77 -0.48 2.43 -3.02
CA ALA A 77 0.58 3.36 -2.62
C ALA A 77 1.38 2.86 -1.41
N ASP A 78 0.71 2.29 -0.40
CA ASP A 78 1.35 1.77 0.81
C ASP A 78 2.15 0.49 0.54
N THR A 79 1.68 -0.35 -0.38
CA THR A 79 2.38 -1.60 -0.77
C THR A 79 3.68 -1.27 -1.53
N GLY A 80 3.64 -0.23 -2.35
CA GLY A 80 4.75 0.20 -3.18
C GLY A 80 5.21 -0.87 -4.20
N ILE A 81 6.45 -0.73 -4.66
CA ILE A 81 7.07 -1.67 -5.61
C ILE A 81 7.69 -2.83 -4.83
N ARG A 82 7.09 -4.02 -4.95
CA ARG A 82 7.57 -5.22 -4.26
C ARG A 82 8.75 -5.85 -5.00
N ALA A 83 9.68 -6.47 -4.26
CA ALA A 83 10.80 -7.20 -4.83
C ALA A 83 10.39 -8.32 -5.81
N THR A 84 9.22 -8.93 -5.58
CA THR A 84 8.67 -9.97 -6.46
C THR A 84 8.27 -9.41 -7.83
N MET A 85 7.77 -8.18 -7.89
CA MET A 85 7.41 -7.52 -9.15
C MET A 85 8.66 -7.21 -9.99
N LEU A 86 9.73 -6.75 -9.32
CA LEU A 86 11.03 -6.51 -9.97
C LEU A 86 11.62 -7.79 -10.57
N LYS A 87 11.58 -8.90 -9.82
CA LYS A 87 12.08 -10.21 -10.27
C LYS A 87 11.30 -10.76 -11.46
N LYS A 88 9.98 -10.50 -11.52
CA LYS A 88 9.10 -10.96 -12.61
C LYS A 88 9.08 -10.03 -13.82
N GLY A 89 9.81 -8.91 -13.80
CA GLY A 89 9.76 -7.91 -14.88
C GLY A 89 8.39 -7.24 -15.00
N MET A 90 7.65 -7.12 -13.90
CA MET A 90 6.29 -6.57 -13.86
C MET A 90 6.28 -5.07 -13.51
N ALA A 91 7.41 -4.39 -13.57
CA ALA A 91 7.50 -2.98 -13.29
C ALA A 91 8.38 -2.32 -14.34
N PHE A 92 7.96 -1.14 -14.78
CA PHE A 92 8.65 -0.29 -15.73
C PHE A 92 8.81 1.10 -15.15
N TRP A 93 9.86 1.79 -15.56
CA TRP A 93 10.10 3.18 -15.18
C TRP A 93 10.46 4.00 -16.40
N LEU A 94 10.06 5.27 -16.39
CA LEU A 94 10.43 6.25 -17.41
C LEU A 94 11.86 6.71 -17.15
N ASN A 95 12.77 6.40 -18.08
CA ASN A 95 14.15 6.89 -18.00
C ASN A 95 14.19 8.34 -18.50
N PRO A 96 14.58 9.32 -17.65
CA PRO A 96 14.58 10.74 -18.04
C PRO A 96 15.67 11.08 -19.06
N LYS A 97 16.63 10.18 -19.31
CA LYS A 97 17.70 10.41 -20.30
C LYS A 97 17.32 9.98 -21.71
N THR A 98 16.57 8.87 -21.82
CA THR A 98 16.15 8.31 -23.11
C THR A 98 14.72 8.67 -23.44
N GLU A 99 13.94 9.14 -22.47
CA GLU A 99 12.49 9.42 -22.57
C GLU A 99 11.64 8.18 -22.86
N GLU A 100 12.23 6.99 -22.67
CA GLU A 100 11.61 5.70 -22.90
C GLU A 100 11.37 4.97 -21.58
N TYR A 101 10.37 4.08 -21.57
CA TYR A 101 10.20 3.13 -20.48
C TYR A 101 11.24 2.01 -20.58
N GLU A 102 11.76 1.62 -19.42
CA GLU A 102 12.67 0.49 -19.26
C GLU A 102 12.16 -0.44 -18.16
N SER A 103 12.60 -1.70 -18.20
CA SER A 103 12.28 -2.66 -17.15
C SER A 103 12.93 -2.25 -15.82
N LEU A 104 12.12 -2.26 -14.76
CA LEU A 104 12.56 -1.93 -13.42
C LEU A 104 13.10 -3.19 -12.73
N THR A 105 14.41 -3.22 -12.57
CA THR A 105 15.15 -4.24 -11.83
C THR A 105 15.59 -3.66 -10.48
N PRO A 106 16.09 -4.47 -9.54
CA PRO A 106 16.58 -3.96 -8.26
C PRO A 106 17.68 -2.89 -8.41
N THR A 107 18.54 -3.01 -9.42
CA THR A 107 19.60 -2.04 -9.72
C THR A 107 19.04 -0.75 -10.31
N THR A 108 18.10 -0.82 -11.26
CA THR A 108 17.49 0.39 -11.83
C THR A 108 16.55 1.09 -10.85
N LEU A 109 15.91 0.38 -9.92
CA LEU A 109 15.15 0.99 -8.82
C LEU A 109 16.04 1.87 -7.93
N SER A 110 17.26 1.42 -7.66
CA SER A 110 18.23 2.23 -6.89
C SER A 110 18.64 3.48 -7.65
N ARG A 111 18.79 3.39 -8.98
CA ARG A 111 19.05 4.53 -9.86
C ARG A 111 17.87 5.50 -9.91
N LEU A 112 16.65 5.01 -10.04
CA LEU A 112 15.41 5.80 -9.99
C LEU A 112 15.32 6.56 -8.67
N THR A 113 15.48 5.86 -7.54
CA THR A 113 15.43 6.49 -6.21
C THR A 113 16.49 7.58 -6.09
N ARG A 114 17.72 7.34 -6.54
CA ARG A 114 18.78 8.36 -6.56
C ARG A 114 18.47 9.52 -7.50
N SER A 115 17.84 9.27 -8.64
CA SER A 115 17.46 10.31 -9.60
C SER A 115 16.36 11.22 -9.05
N LEU A 116 15.42 10.66 -8.29
CA LEU A 116 14.34 11.41 -7.63
C LEU A 116 14.88 12.25 -6.47
N VAL A 117 15.76 11.68 -5.66
CA VAL A 117 16.37 12.35 -4.51
C VAL A 117 17.46 13.35 -4.96
N GLY A 118 18.06 13.16 -6.13
CA GLY A 118 19.17 13.97 -6.63
C GLY A 118 20.47 13.81 -5.81
N PRO A 119 21.64 14.14 -6.38
CA PRO A 119 22.92 14.13 -5.67
C PRO A 119 23.07 15.26 -4.62
N GLY A 120 21.99 15.96 -4.27
CA GLY A 120 22.01 17.13 -3.38
C GLY A 120 20.78 17.33 -2.52
N ALA A 121 19.83 16.37 -2.44
CA ALA A 121 18.78 16.46 -1.42
C ALA A 121 19.42 16.33 -0.05
N LYS A 122 19.62 17.49 0.57
CA LYS A 122 19.74 17.61 2.02
C LYS A 122 18.57 16.82 2.59
N GLN A 123 18.86 15.77 3.36
CA GLN A 123 17.88 15.15 4.23
C GLN A 123 17.19 16.25 5.02
N THR A 124 16.00 16.65 4.60
CA THR A 124 15.19 17.57 5.37
C THR A 124 14.81 16.80 6.62
N ARG A 125 15.53 17.12 7.70
CA ARG A 125 15.32 16.56 9.04
C ARG A 125 13.82 16.60 9.35
N ALA A 126 13.33 15.49 9.90
CA ALA A 126 11.98 15.36 10.41
C ALA A 126 11.52 16.63 11.15
N PRO A 127 10.24 17.04 11.04
CA PRO A 127 9.74 18.22 11.73
C PRO A 127 9.99 18.04 13.24
N ARG A 128 10.86 18.90 13.79
CA ARG A 128 11.00 19.07 15.24
C ARG A 128 9.62 19.36 15.79
N LYS A 129 9.09 18.44 16.61
CA LYS A 129 7.95 18.70 17.50
C LYS A 129 8.22 20.03 18.20
N ALA A 130 7.41 21.04 17.90
CA ALA A 130 7.41 22.28 18.65
C ALA A 130 7.11 21.92 20.11
N SER A 131 8.09 22.10 20.98
CA SER A 131 7.92 21.94 22.42
C SER A 131 6.96 23.02 22.90
N THR A 132 5.81 22.60 23.40
CA THR A 132 4.87 23.46 24.13
C THR A 132 5.61 24.08 25.32
N LYS A 133 5.95 25.37 25.21
CA LYS A 133 6.49 26.15 26.33
C LYS A 133 5.32 26.49 27.25
N VAL A 134 5.18 25.70 28.31
CA VAL A 134 4.37 26.03 29.49
C VAL A 134 4.90 27.35 30.06
N SER A 135 4.05 28.39 30.08
CA SER A 135 4.28 29.59 30.88
C SER A 135 3.28 29.61 32.03
N THR A 136 3.81 29.29 33.21
CA THR A 136 3.31 29.64 34.53
C THR A 136 3.14 31.15 34.67
N LYS A 137 1.95 31.61 35.07
CA LYS A 137 1.79 32.88 35.79
C LYS A 137 0.57 32.86 36.72
N THR A 138 0.87 32.63 38.00
CA THR A 138 0.51 33.44 39.17
C THR A 138 -0.97 33.73 39.49
N ARG A 139 -1.39 33.13 40.62
CA ARG A 139 -2.59 33.38 41.46
C ARG A 139 -2.44 34.71 42.25
N PRO A 140 -3.52 35.43 42.61
CA PRO A 140 -4.10 35.36 43.99
C PRO A 140 -5.63 35.63 43.99
N LYS A 141 -6.47 35.55 45.04
CA LYS A 141 -6.61 34.86 46.35
C LYS A 141 -7.96 35.39 46.93
N THR A 142 -8.74 34.54 47.64
CA THR A 142 -9.81 34.85 48.65
C THR A 142 -11.13 35.52 48.18
N ARG A 143 -12.35 35.21 48.67
CA ARG A 143 -12.90 34.64 49.94
C ARG A 143 -14.30 33.95 49.70
N PRO A 144 -14.91 33.30 50.73
CA PRO A 144 -15.95 32.25 50.62
C PRO A 144 -17.37 32.66 51.06
N GLU A 145 -18.38 31.84 50.69
CA GLU A 145 -19.60 31.48 51.47
C GLU A 145 -20.38 30.39 50.71
N THR A 146 -20.49 29.14 51.19
CA THR A 146 -21.46 28.51 52.12
C THR A 146 -22.85 28.21 51.53
N THR A 147 -23.14 26.92 51.28
CA THR A 147 -24.40 26.14 51.47
C THR A 147 -24.23 24.78 50.76
N VAL A 148 -23.92 23.67 51.45
CA VAL A 148 -24.85 22.66 52.04
C VAL A 148 -26.03 22.37 51.09
N THR A 149 -26.22 21.16 50.55
CA THR A 149 -27.00 20.08 51.20
C THR A 149 -26.86 18.73 50.46
N ASP A 150 -26.69 17.68 51.27
CA ASP A 150 -27.00 16.23 51.16
C ASP A 150 -26.69 15.32 49.94
N ASN A 151 -25.83 14.32 50.25
CA ASN A 151 -26.11 12.87 50.32
C ASN A 151 -26.89 12.18 49.18
N LYS A 152 -26.32 11.10 48.62
CA LYS A 152 -26.52 9.71 49.12
C LYS A 152 -25.97 8.65 48.15
N SER A 153 -24.85 8.07 48.55
CA SER A 153 -24.48 6.65 48.56
C SER A 153 -25.22 5.61 47.70
N ALA A 154 -24.38 4.86 46.97
CA ALA A 154 -24.18 3.40 47.04
C ALA A 154 -25.12 2.43 46.29
N ALA A 155 -24.46 1.56 45.50
CA ALA A 155 -24.61 0.11 45.34
C ALA A 155 -24.28 -0.22 43.87
N GLY A 156 -23.30 -1.05 43.51
CA GLY A 156 -22.94 -2.35 44.07
C GLY A 156 -23.22 -3.40 42.99
N GLY A 157 -22.20 -4.15 42.52
CA GLY A 157 -22.44 -5.22 41.56
C GLY A 157 -21.21 -5.79 40.84
N LYS A 158 -20.30 -6.41 41.59
CA LYS A 158 -19.32 -7.38 41.06
C LYS A 158 -20.04 -8.69 40.70
N ARG A 159 -19.66 -9.33 39.59
CA ARG A 159 -19.63 -10.80 39.32
C ARG A 159 -19.65 -11.04 37.79
N SER A 160 -19.03 -12.04 37.16
CA SER A 160 -17.98 -13.00 37.45
C SER A 160 -17.74 -13.77 36.13
N LYS A 161 -16.50 -14.16 35.85
CA LYS A 161 -16.12 -15.11 34.79
C LYS A 161 -16.87 -16.45 34.94
N PRO A 162 -17.12 -17.17 33.83
CA PRO A 162 -17.08 -18.62 33.85
C PRO A 162 -15.94 -19.17 32.99
N THR A 163 -15.16 -20.02 33.62
CA THR A 163 -14.17 -20.94 33.07
C THR A 163 -14.87 -22.28 32.79
N GLY A 164 -14.65 -22.90 31.63
CA GLY A 164 -15.01 -24.30 31.35
C GLY A 164 -14.19 -24.80 30.15
N LYS A 165 -13.14 -25.60 30.35
CA LYS A 165 -13.10 -27.08 30.40
C LYS A 165 -13.50 -27.79 29.08
N ARG A 166 -12.45 -28.09 28.28
CA ARG A 166 -12.04 -29.39 27.70
C ARG A 166 -13.11 -30.34 27.13
N ALA A 167 -12.97 -30.71 25.84
CA ALA A 167 -13.25 -32.06 25.34
C ALA A 167 -12.39 -32.38 24.08
N THR A 168 -11.90 -33.61 24.05
CA THR A 168 -11.06 -34.29 23.04
C THR A 168 -11.90 -35.16 22.08
N HIS A 169 -11.24 -35.63 21.00
CA HIS A 169 -11.67 -36.62 19.98
C HIS A 169 -12.55 -36.06 18.84
N LYS A 170 -12.29 -36.36 17.55
CA LYS A 170 -12.37 -37.70 16.96
C LYS A 170 -11.59 -37.82 15.63
N LYS A 171 -10.87 -38.94 15.47
CA LYS A 171 -10.36 -39.49 14.20
C LYS A 171 -11.50 -40.16 13.43
N SER A 172 -11.46 -40.05 12.10
CA SER A 172 -11.97 -41.02 11.09
C SER A 172 -11.37 -40.57 9.75
N SER A 173 -10.36 -41.19 9.13
CA SER A 173 -10.27 -42.54 8.57
C SER A 173 -11.55 -43.00 7.87
N ILE A 174 -11.64 -42.76 6.56
CA ILE A 174 -12.26 -43.73 5.63
C ILE A 174 -11.39 -43.73 4.37
N SER A 175 -10.95 -44.94 4.03
CA SER A 175 -10.15 -45.33 2.88
C SER A 175 -11.03 -45.58 1.65
N SER A 176 -10.37 -45.82 0.51
CA SER A 176 -10.85 -46.59 -0.66
C SER A 176 -11.74 -45.77 -1.61
N THR A 177 -11.52 -45.77 -2.94
CA THR A 177 -11.34 -46.94 -3.79
C THR A 177 -10.61 -46.57 -5.09
N ALA A 178 -9.68 -47.44 -5.50
CA ALA A 178 -9.08 -47.48 -6.82
C ALA A 178 -9.97 -48.28 -7.80
N LEU A 179 -10.04 -47.86 -9.06
CA LEU A 179 -10.36 -48.69 -10.23
C LEU A 179 -9.63 -48.03 -11.42
N ALA A 180 -8.49 -48.55 -11.86
CA ALA A 180 -8.33 -49.67 -12.80
C ALA A 180 -8.74 -49.34 -14.24
N SER A 181 -7.69 -49.19 -15.06
CA SER A 181 -7.51 -49.71 -16.42
C SER A 181 -8.58 -49.50 -17.49
N ILE A 182 -8.19 -48.81 -18.58
CA ILE A 182 -8.54 -49.19 -19.95
C ILE A 182 -7.31 -48.97 -20.85
N PRO A 183 -6.70 -50.03 -21.43
CA PRO A 183 -5.83 -49.92 -22.59
C PRO A 183 -6.59 -50.29 -23.88
N GLY A 184 -6.26 -49.61 -24.96
CA GLY A 184 -6.66 -49.94 -26.33
C GLY A 184 -6.18 -48.80 -27.23
N GLY A 185 -5.52 -49.00 -28.35
CA GLY A 185 -5.15 -50.16 -29.15
C GLY A 185 -4.52 -49.59 -30.40
#